data_AF-A0A238D7A5-F1
#
_entry.id   AF-A0A238D7A5-F1
#
_cell.length_a   1.000
_cell.length_b   1.000
_cell.length_c   1.000
_cell.angle_alpha   90.00
_cell.angle_beta   90.00
_cell.angle_gamma   90.00
#
_symmetry.space_group_name_H-M   'P 1'
#
loop_
_entity.id
_entity.type
_entity.pdbx_description
1 polymer ?
#
loop_
_entity_poly.entity_id
_entity_poly.type
_entity_poly.pdbx_seq_one_letter_code
_entity_poly.pdbx_strand_id
1 'polypeptide(L)'
;MMSFMTGVYVTAAVAILCTLGSVLFVLRLAEQAQQENQRRNQHRGIGIPPEILKALGVEAGDTLAWEVGKDGTVRVRRAERAVKPVECP
;
A
#
# COMPACT_ATOMS: atom_id res chain seq x y z
N MET A 1 20.17 -38.57 35.68
CA MET A 1 18.93 -37.78 35.86
C MET A 1 19.06 -36.36 35.26
N MET A 2 20.18 -35.65 35.47
CA MET A 2 20.41 -34.31 34.90
C MET A 2 20.44 -34.24 33.35
N SER A 3 21.06 -35.20 32.63
CA SER A 3 21.13 -35.18 31.14
C SER A 3 19.79 -35.25 30.41
N PHE A 4 18.76 -35.85 31.02
CA PHE A 4 17.45 -35.96 30.39
C PHE A 4 16.72 -34.61 30.39
N MET A 5 16.78 -33.90 31.52
CA MET A 5 16.24 -32.55 31.67
C MET A 5 16.90 -31.58 30.70
N THR A 6 18.25 -31.60 30.58
CA THR A 6 18.96 -30.75 29.61
C THR A 6 18.55 -31.03 28.17
N GLY A 7 18.35 -32.31 27.80
CA GLY A 7 17.86 -32.68 26.47
C GLY A 7 16.48 -32.09 26.15
N VAL A 8 15.56 -32.12 27.12
CA VAL A 8 14.20 -31.55 26.99
C VAL A 8 14.24 -30.03 26.86
N TYR A 9 15.07 -29.34 27.64
CA TYR A 9 15.20 -27.88 27.52
C TYR A 9 15.80 -27.45 26.18
N VAL A 10 16.77 -28.21 25.67
CA VAL A 10 17.36 -27.94 24.35
C VAL A 10 16.32 -28.16 23.23
N THR A 11 15.56 -29.24 23.28
CA THR A 11 14.49 -29.48 22.28
C THR A 11 13.37 -28.45 22.38
N ALA A 12 12.98 -28.05 23.59
CA ALA A 12 11.99 -26.98 23.79
C ALA A 12 12.50 -25.64 23.23
N ALA A 13 13.76 -25.28 23.49
CA ALA A 13 14.37 -24.07 22.96
C ALA A 13 14.41 -24.08 21.41
N VAL A 14 14.78 -25.20 20.80
CA VAL A 14 14.78 -25.36 19.34
C VAL A 14 13.36 -25.25 18.78
N ALA A 15 12.37 -25.87 19.41
CA ALA A 15 10.97 -25.77 18.98
C ALA A 15 10.45 -24.33 19.04
N ILE A 16 10.77 -23.58 20.10
CA ILE A 16 10.39 -22.18 20.25
C ILE A 16 11.05 -21.34 19.14
N LEU A 17 12.36 -21.54 18.89
CA LEU A 17 13.09 -20.83 17.84
C LEU A 17 12.54 -21.14 16.45
N CYS A 18 12.22 -22.41 16.15
CA CYS A 18 11.58 -22.79 14.90
C CYS A 18 10.21 -22.14 14.74
N THR A 19 9.41 -22.07 15.82
CA THR A 19 8.08 -21.47 15.78
C THR A 19 8.18 -19.96 15.50
N LEU A 20 9.07 -19.25 16.21
CA LEU A 20 9.34 -17.84 15.96
C LEU A 20 9.89 -17.60 14.55
N GLY A 21 10.80 -18.46 14.08
CA GLY A 21 11.35 -18.42 12.73
C GLY A 21 10.27 -18.60 11.65
N SER A 22 9.34 -19.53 11.82
CA SER A 22 8.22 -19.73 10.90
C SER A 22 7.27 -18.54 10.88
N VAL A 23 6.95 -17.95 12.04
CA VAL A 23 6.11 -16.74 12.10
C VAL A 23 6.78 -15.56 11.41
N LEU A 24 8.08 -15.34 11.65
CA LEU A 24 8.86 -14.30 10.99
C LEU A 24 8.95 -14.52 9.48
N PHE A 25 9.12 -15.77 9.05
CA PHE A 25 9.15 -16.14 7.64
C PHE A 25 7.83 -15.81 6.95
N VAL A 26 6.69 -16.18 7.54
CA VAL A 26 5.35 -15.86 7.00
C VAL A 26 5.12 -14.35 6.95
N LEU A 27 5.52 -13.60 7.98
CA LEU A 27 5.45 -12.14 7.99
C LEU A 27 6.26 -11.51 6.85
N ARG A 28 7.50 -11.96 6.64
CA ARG A 28 8.34 -11.48 5.53
C ARG A 28 7.76 -11.83 4.16
N LEU A 29 7.16 -13.01 4.02
CA LEU A 29 6.56 -13.46 2.78
C LEU A 29 5.27 -12.68 2.47
N ALA A 30 4.48 -12.37 3.50
CA ALA A 30 3.32 -11.49 3.40
C ALA A 30 3.71 -10.05 3.05
N GLU A 31 4.76 -9.51 3.67
CA GLU A 31 5.32 -8.18 3.34
C GLU A 31 5.75 -8.13 1.86
N GLN A 32 6.49 -9.13 1.39
CA GLN A 32 6.93 -9.19 -0.01
C GLN A 32 5.74 -9.27 -0.98
N ALA A 33 4.77 -10.14 -0.68
CA ALA A 33 3.56 -10.26 -1.49
C ALA A 33 2.77 -8.95 -1.52
N GLN A 34 2.65 -8.26 -0.38
CA GLN A 34 1.97 -6.97 -0.29
C GLN A 34 2.73 -5.88 -1.06
N GLN A 35 4.06 -5.87 -0.98
CA GLN A 35 4.92 -4.89 -1.67
C GLN A 35 4.89 -5.09 -3.18
N GLU A 36 4.86 -6.34 -3.64
CA GLU A 36 4.66 -6.68 -5.06
C GLU A 36 3.26 -6.28 -5.53
N ASN A 37 2.21 -6.59 -4.75
CA ASN A 37 0.84 -6.18 -5.06
C ASN A 37 0.70 -4.65 -5.06
N GLN A 38 1.42 -3.95 -4.18
CA GLN A 38 1.43 -2.49 -4.10
C GLN A 38 2.16 -1.87 -5.30
N ARG A 39 3.29 -2.42 -5.75
CA ARG A 39 3.94 -2.01 -7.01
C ARG A 39 3.03 -2.24 -8.22
N ARG A 40 2.29 -3.36 -8.24
CA ARG A 40 1.33 -3.67 -9.31
C ARG A 40 0.12 -2.72 -9.28
N ASN A 41 -0.40 -2.40 -8.09
CA ASN A 41 -1.52 -1.48 -7.91
C ASN A 41 -1.15 -0.01 -8.11
N GLN A 42 0.12 0.38 -8.01
CA GLN A 42 0.58 1.73 -8.35
C GLN A 42 0.33 2.10 -9.82
N HIS A 43 0.14 1.13 -10.71
CA HIS A 43 -0.14 1.35 -12.13
C HIS A 43 -1.62 1.14 -12.49
N ARG A 44 -2.50 0.95 -11.49
CA ARG A 44 -3.94 0.79 -11.71
C ARG A 44 -4.58 2.16 -11.90
N GLY A 45 -4.40 2.71 -13.09
CA GLY A 45 -5.18 3.86 -13.55
C GLY A 45 -6.64 3.47 -13.74
N ILE A 46 -7.56 4.34 -13.32
CA ILE A 46 -8.99 4.21 -13.64
C ILE A 46 -9.25 5.13 -14.83
N GLY A 47 -9.74 4.58 -15.94
CA GLY A 47 -10.20 5.38 -17.06
C GLY A 47 -11.49 6.11 -16.68
N ILE A 48 -11.43 7.45 -16.61
CA ILE A 48 -12.61 8.28 -16.36
C ILE A 48 -13.29 8.56 -17.71
N PRO A 49 -14.59 8.27 -17.86
CA PRO A 49 -15.34 8.60 -19.06
C PRO A 49 -15.22 10.08 -19.45
N PRO A 50 -15.12 10.40 -20.75
CA PRO A 50 -14.91 11.77 -21.22
C PRO A 50 -16.06 12.71 -20.88
N GLU A 51 -17.28 12.19 -20.69
CA GLU A 51 -18.46 12.97 -20.27
C GLU A 51 -18.27 13.54 -18.87
N ILE A 52 -17.67 12.74 -17.97
CA ILE A 52 -17.40 13.11 -16.58
C ILE A 52 -16.26 14.12 -16.52
N LEU A 53 -15.21 13.93 -17.33
CA LEU A 53 -14.10 14.89 -17.45
C LEU A 53 -14.59 16.26 -17.96
N LYS A 54 -15.48 16.28 -18.95
CA LYS A 54 -16.11 17.51 -19.47
C LYS A 54 -16.98 18.19 -18.41
N ALA A 55 -17.78 17.42 -17.68
CA ALA A 55 -18.63 17.96 -16.60
C ALA A 55 -17.80 18.55 -15.44
N LEU A 56 -16.63 17.97 -15.16
CA LEU A 56 -15.69 18.45 -14.15
C LEU A 56 -14.75 19.56 -14.65
N GLY A 57 -14.73 19.85 -15.97
CA GLY A 57 -13.82 20.83 -16.58
C GLY A 57 -12.35 20.48 -16.39
N VAL A 58 -12.02 19.18 -16.41
CA VAL A 58 -10.66 18.65 -16.20
C VAL A 58 -10.03 18.34 -17.55
N GLU A 59 -8.87 18.92 -17.81
CA GLU A 59 -8.08 18.65 -19.01
C GLU A 59 -6.95 17.65 -18.73
N ALA A 60 -6.43 17.03 -19.78
CA ALA A 60 -5.26 16.16 -19.66
C ALA A 60 -4.07 16.97 -19.13
N GLY A 61 -3.50 16.54 -18.00
CA GLY A 61 -2.42 17.25 -17.30
C GLY A 61 -2.87 18.11 -16.12
N ASP A 62 -4.18 18.26 -15.89
CA ASP A 62 -4.67 18.87 -14.65
C ASP A 62 -4.37 17.98 -13.44
N THR A 63 -3.99 18.62 -12.33
CA THR A 63 -3.79 17.92 -11.06
C THR A 63 -5.13 17.72 -10.36
N LEU A 64 -5.41 16.47 -9.97
CA LEU A 64 -6.60 16.08 -9.23
C LEU A 64 -6.24 15.73 -7.79
N ALA A 65 -7.02 16.23 -6.85
CA ALA A 65 -7.00 15.80 -5.46
C ALA A 65 -8.13 14.79 -5.23
N TRP A 66 -7.89 13.77 -4.40
CA TRP A 66 -8.93 12.82 -4.02
C TRP A 66 -8.96 12.60 -2.52
N GLU A 67 -10.16 12.38 -2.00
CA GLU A 67 -10.43 12.05 -0.60
C GLU A 67 -11.24 10.76 -0.53
N VAL A 68 -10.91 9.90 0.44
CA VAL A 68 -11.66 8.67 0.70
C VAL A 68 -12.60 8.93 1.88
N GLY A 69 -13.90 8.84 1.62
CA GLY A 69 -14.96 8.93 2.61
C GLY A 69 -14.97 7.71 3.54
N LYS A 70 -15.58 7.87 4.72
CA LYS A 70 -15.70 6.80 5.73
C LYS A 70 -16.56 5.61 5.25
N ASP A 71 -17.38 5.85 4.24
CA ASP A 71 -18.23 4.89 3.52
C ASP A 71 -17.50 4.18 2.38
N GLY A 72 -16.21 4.46 2.17
CA GLY A 72 -15.42 3.92 1.06
C GLY A 72 -15.63 4.64 -0.27
N THR A 73 -16.40 5.74 -0.29
CA THR A 73 -16.56 6.54 -1.52
C THR A 73 -15.31 7.37 -1.80
N VAL A 74 -14.89 7.45 -3.05
CA VAL A 74 -13.76 8.30 -3.47
C VAL A 74 -14.31 9.57 -4.09
N ARG A 75 -14.05 10.71 -3.45
CA ARG A 75 -14.40 12.04 -4.00
C ARG A 75 -13.18 12.63 -4.67
N VAL A 76 -13.27 12.85 -5.98
CA VAL A 76 -12.23 13.48 -6.78
C VAL A 76 -12.61 14.94 -7.02
N ARG A 77 -11.68 15.85 -6.75
CA ARG A 77 -11.83 17.30 -6.96
C ARG A 77 -10.63 17.80 -7.76
N ARG A 78 -10.82 18.87 -8.52
CA ARG A 78 -9.69 19.57 -9.13
C ARG A 78 -8.84 20.18 -8.02
N ALA A 79 -7.55 19.91 -8.01
CA ALA A 79 -6.65 20.65 -7.13
C ALA A 79 -6.60 22.07 -7.68
N GLU A 80 -7.06 23.06 -6.90
CA GLU A 80 -7.00 24.46 -7.30
C GLU A 80 -5.58 24.80 -7.73
N ARG A 81 -5.45 25.27 -8.98
CA ARG A 81 -4.19 25.81 -9.54
C ARG A 81 -3.66 26.82 -8.52
N ALA A 82 -2.51 26.56 -7.93
CA ALA A 82 -1.70 27.63 -7.36
C ALA A 82 -1.40 28.60 -8.51
N VAL A 83 -2.16 29.70 -8.58
CA VAL A 83 -1.93 30.79 -9.51
C VAL A 83 -0.53 31.34 -9.24
N LYS A 84 0.37 31.20 -10.20
CA LYS A 84 1.44 32.17 -10.40
C LYS A 84 1.32 32.76 -11.81
N PRO A 85 1.52 34.07 -11.93
CA PRO A 85 1.09 34.84 -13.10
C PRO A 85 1.99 34.55 -14.30
N VAL A 86 1.39 34.77 -15.46
CA VAL A 86 2.02 34.77 -16.79
C VAL A 86 3.23 35.70 -16.82
N GLU A 87 4.36 35.21 -17.32
CA GLU A 87 5.39 36.06 -17.92
C GLU A 87 6.06 35.26 -19.06
N CYS A 88 5.72 35.63 -20.30
CA CYS A 88 6.41 35.20 -21.52
C CYS A 88 7.53 36.19 -21.81
N PRO A 89 8.72 35.73 -22.24
CA PRO A 89 9.49 36.38 -23.29
C PRO A 89 9.24 35.71 -24.66
#